data_AF-A0AAW9D5D6-F1
#
_entry.id   AF-A0AAW9D5D6-F1
#
_cell.length_a   1.000
_cell.length_b   1.000
_cell.length_c   1.000
_cell.angle_alpha   90.00
_cell.angle_beta   90.00
_cell.angle_gamma   90.00
#
_symmetry.space_group_name_H-M   'P 1'
#
loop_
_entity.id
_entity.type
_entity.pdbx_description
1 polymer ?
#
loop_
_entity_poly.entity_id
_entity_poly.type
_entity_poly.pdbx_seq_one_letter_code
_entity_poly.pdbx_strand_id
1 'polypeptide(L)'
;MFQMLPSMTFGRRLSVWWSCMWRQTLASAPVWILGVAIVGLAIWQPHPVAGEPPSGKAMALAIAVFVVCFAICLPITGYTVRRGFAAHALTAPGRVSFRQALMIGLTTAGWAALAALPISAVTLPLRHGGHLLAGQAIGLVLNVVAGMYIVLPRQARRLRRLAGESA
;
A
#
# COMPACT_ATOMS: atom_id res chain seq x y z
N MET A 1 -0.12 22.19 3.89
CA MET A 1 -0.96 20.97 3.74
C MET A 1 -0.18 19.64 3.78
N PHE A 2 1.08 19.59 3.31
CA PHE A 2 1.98 18.41 3.31
C PHE A 2 3.02 18.37 4.44
N GLN A 3 2.93 19.30 5.38
CA GLN A 3 3.85 19.37 6.51
C GLN A 3 3.60 18.19 7.45
N MET A 4 4.65 17.41 7.66
CA MET A 4 4.71 16.43 8.73
C MET A 4 5.00 17.20 10.01
N LEU A 5 4.21 16.94 11.05
CA LEU A 5 4.46 17.44 12.38
C LEU A 5 4.93 16.24 13.23
N PRO A 6 5.99 16.36 14.03
CA PRO A 6 6.99 17.46 14.01
C PRO A 6 7.71 17.57 12.66
N SER A 7 8.33 18.71 12.38
CA SER A 7 9.16 18.88 11.18
C SER A 7 10.34 17.90 11.23
N MET A 8 10.59 17.21 10.11
CA MET A 8 11.62 16.18 10.02
C MET A 8 12.52 16.43 8.83
N THR A 9 13.80 16.11 9.00
CA THR A 9 14.75 16.03 7.90
C THR A 9 14.36 14.93 6.93
N PHE A 10 14.83 15.02 5.68
CA PHE A 10 14.57 14.02 4.64
C PHE A 10 14.94 12.60 5.09
N GLY A 11 16.12 12.42 5.70
CA GLY A 11 16.60 11.11 6.18
C GLY A 11 15.70 10.51 7.26
N ARG A 12 15.24 11.32 8.24
CA ARG A 12 14.31 10.83 9.27
C ARG A 12 12.97 10.43 8.65
N ARG A 13 12.45 11.21 7.70
CA ARG A 13 11.21 10.90 6.99
C ARG A 13 11.32 9.63 6.15
N LEU A 14 12.45 9.43 5.47
CA LEU A 14 12.73 8.23 4.70
C LEU A 14 12.79 7.00 5.60
N SER A 15 13.44 7.11 6.77
CA SER A 15 13.53 6.03 7.76
C SER A 15 12.15 5.63 8.32
N VAL A 16 11.31 6.61 8.66
CA VAL A 16 9.93 6.36 9.11
C VAL A 16 9.12 5.69 8.00
N TRP A 17 9.20 6.21 6.77
CA TRP A 17 8.52 5.64 5.61
C TRP A 17 8.96 4.21 5.36
N TRP A 18 10.27 3.96 5.33
CA TRP A 18 10.87 2.66 5.10
C TRP A 18 10.42 1.64 6.15
N SER A 19 10.46 2.00 7.43
CA SER A 19 9.96 1.16 8.53
C SER A 19 8.47 0.84 8.40
N CYS A 20 7.65 1.84 8.05
CA CYS A 20 6.21 1.61 7.84
C CYS A 20 5.97 0.68 6.64
N MET A 21 6.64 0.93 5.52
CA MET A 21 6.53 0.13 4.31
C MET A 21 6.89 -1.33 4.59
N TRP A 22 8.06 -1.61 5.18
CA TRP A 22 8.47 -2.98 5.49
C TRP A 22 7.54 -3.70 6.46
N ARG A 23 7.05 -3.02 7.49
CA ARG A 23 6.08 -3.62 8.41
C ARG A 23 4.76 -3.95 7.70
N GLN A 24 4.29 -3.08 6.81
CA GLN A 24 3.09 -3.33 6.01
C GLN A 24 3.29 -4.49 5.04
N THR A 25 4.38 -4.48 4.28
CA THR A 25 4.70 -5.52 3.30
C THR A 25 4.84 -6.87 3.97
N LEU A 26 5.62 -6.98 5.04
CA LEU A 26 5.81 -8.25 5.75
C LEU A 26 4.52 -8.79 6.37
N ALA A 27 3.68 -7.91 6.93
CA ALA A 27 2.42 -8.32 7.54
C ALA A 27 1.33 -8.70 6.52
N SER A 28 1.37 -8.12 5.32
CA SER A 28 0.40 -8.41 4.24
C SER A 28 0.88 -9.51 3.28
N ALA A 29 2.18 -9.82 3.25
CA ALA A 29 2.75 -10.83 2.37
C ALA A 29 2.06 -12.20 2.47
N PRO A 30 1.79 -12.76 3.66
CA PRO A 30 1.11 -14.06 3.76
C PRO A 30 -0.28 -14.07 3.11
N VAL A 31 -1.03 -12.96 3.25
CA VAL A 31 -2.36 -12.81 2.67
C VAL A 31 -2.30 -12.78 1.15
N TRP A 32 -1.31 -12.07 0.59
CA TRP A 32 -1.11 -12.00 -0.86
C TRP A 32 -0.59 -13.33 -1.43
N ILE A 33 0.36 -13.98 -0.78
CA ILE A 33 0.89 -15.29 -1.18
C ILE A 33 -0.24 -16.31 -1.22
N LEU A 34 -1.10 -16.34 -0.19
CA LEU A 34 -2.25 -17.23 -0.15
C LEU A 34 -3.25 -16.93 -1.28
N GLY A 35 -3.56 -15.65 -1.52
CA GLY A 35 -4.44 -15.25 -2.62
C GLY A 35 -3.92 -15.68 -4.00
N VAL A 36 -2.63 -15.45 -4.26
CA VAL A 36 -1.97 -15.88 -5.50
C VAL A 36 -1.98 -17.41 -5.62
N ALA A 37 -1.73 -18.14 -4.53
CA ALA A 37 -1.78 -19.60 -4.53
C ALA A 37 -3.18 -20.12 -4.85
N ILE A 38 -4.24 -19.53 -4.28
CA ILE A 38 -5.64 -19.91 -4.56
C ILE A 38 -5.97 -19.70 -6.04
N VAL A 39 -5.63 -18.52 -6.59
CA VAL A 39 -5.88 -18.21 -8.01
C VAL A 39 -5.06 -19.11 -8.92
N GLY A 40 -3.77 -19.31 -8.61
CA GLY A 40 -2.87 -20.16 -9.37
C GLY A 40 -3.34 -21.61 -9.42
N LEU A 41 -3.73 -22.18 -8.28
CA LEU A 41 -4.28 -23.54 -8.21
C LEU A 41 -5.58 -23.67 -8.99
N ALA A 42 -6.48 -22.69 -8.86
CA ALA A 42 -7.76 -22.70 -9.56
C ALA A 42 -7.63 -22.57 -11.09
N ILE A 43 -6.57 -21.91 -11.58
CA ILE A 43 -6.25 -21.81 -13.01
C ILE A 43 -5.52 -23.07 -13.50
N TRP A 44 -4.66 -23.67 -12.67
CA TRP A 44 -3.88 -24.86 -13.03
C TRP A 44 -4.77 -26.09 -13.22
N GLN A 45 -5.77 -26.30 -12.35
CA GLN A 45 -6.61 -27.51 -12.41
C GLN A 45 -7.41 -27.70 -13.72
N PRO A 46 -7.94 -26.65 -14.38
CA PRO A 46 -8.70 -26.80 -15.62
C PRO A 46 -7.93 -26.67 -16.95
N HIS A 47 -6.65 -26.26 -16.99
CA HIS A 47 -5.96 -25.96 -18.27
C HIS A 47 -4.65 -26.75 -18.49
N PRO A 48 -4.68 -27.87 -19.25
CA PRO A 48 -3.48 -28.42 -19.89
C PRO A 48 -3.28 -27.94 -21.34
N VAL A 49 -4.17 -27.12 -21.91
CA VAL A 49 -4.08 -26.69 -23.32
C VAL A 49 -3.46 -25.30 -23.43
N ALA A 50 -2.25 -25.25 -23.96
CA ALA A 50 -1.52 -24.00 -24.20
C ALA A 50 -2.25 -23.10 -25.20
N GLY A 51 -2.49 -21.83 -24.84
CA GLY A 51 -2.90 -20.77 -25.78
C GLY A 51 -4.33 -20.23 -25.63
N GLU A 52 -5.17 -20.80 -24.76
CA GLU A 52 -6.50 -20.22 -24.50
C GLU A 52 -6.43 -19.04 -23.51
N PRO A 53 -7.17 -17.94 -23.77
CA PRO A 53 -7.28 -16.83 -22.84
C PRO A 53 -7.94 -17.30 -21.53
N PRO A 54 -7.60 -16.68 -20.38
CA PRO A 54 -8.16 -17.07 -19.10
C PRO A 54 -9.69 -16.98 -19.14
N SER A 55 -10.36 -18.06 -18.72
CA SER A 55 -11.82 -18.10 -18.71
C SER A 55 -12.41 -16.94 -17.90
N GLY A 56 -13.61 -16.46 -18.28
CA GLY A 56 -14.29 -15.40 -17.53
C GLY A 56 -14.49 -15.74 -16.04
N LYS A 57 -14.59 -17.03 -15.71
CA LYS A 57 -14.64 -17.53 -14.33
C LYS A 57 -13.32 -17.34 -13.59
N ALA A 58 -12.18 -17.60 -14.24
CA ALA A 58 -10.85 -17.37 -13.67
C ALA A 58 -10.61 -15.88 -13.41
N MET A 59 -11.01 -15.01 -14.34
CA MET A 59 -10.95 -13.55 -14.15
C MET A 59 -11.82 -13.10 -12.96
N ALA A 60 -13.07 -13.59 -12.88
CA ALA A 60 -13.96 -13.27 -11.77
C ALA A 60 -13.40 -13.74 -10.42
N LEU A 61 -12.83 -14.93 -10.37
CA LEU A 61 -12.16 -15.46 -9.18
C LEU A 61 -10.95 -14.60 -8.77
N ALA A 62 -10.10 -14.23 -9.73
CA ALA A 62 -8.94 -13.38 -9.47
C ALA A 62 -9.36 -12.01 -8.88
N ILE A 63 -10.42 -11.40 -9.44
CA ILE A 63 -10.98 -10.15 -8.92
C ILE A 63 -11.53 -10.35 -7.50
N ALA A 64 -12.31 -11.41 -7.26
CA ALA A 64 -12.88 -11.69 -5.94
C ALA A 64 -11.79 -11.90 -4.89
N VAL A 65 -10.78 -12.72 -5.20
CA VAL A 65 -9.63 -12.96 -4.30
C VAL A 65 -8.86 -11.67 -4.05
N PHE A 66 -8.62 -10.86 -5.10
CA PHE A 66 -7.96 -9.56 -4.94
C PHE A 66 -8.73 -8.65 -3.97
N VAL A 67 -10.05 -8.53 -4.12
CA VAL A 67 -10.90 -7.71 -3.23
C VAL A 67 -10.86 -8.23 -1.79
N VAL A 68 -10.92 -9.54 -1.58
CA VAL A 68 -10.85 -10.16 -0.25
C VAL A 68 -9.49 -9.94 0.40
N CYS A 69 -8.39 -10.23 -0.31
CA CYS A 69 -7.04 -9.98 0.16
C CYS A 69 -6.84 -8.50 0.50
N PHE A 70 -7.30 -7.60 -0.36
CA PHE A 70 -7.22 -6.16 -0.13
C PHE A 70 -8.00 -5.76 1.14
N ALA A 71 -9.24 -6.23 1.29
CA ALA A 71 -10.07 -5.93 2.46
C ALA A 71 -9.42 -6.42 3.77
N ILE A 72 -8.79 -7.59 3.77
CA ILE A 72 -8.04 -8.14 4.92
C ILE A 72 -6.76 -7.31 5.18
N CYS A 73 -6.07 -6.87 4.13
CA CYS A 73 -4.84 -6.09 4.25
C CYS A 73 -5.07 -4.68 4.82
N LEU A 74 -6.26 -4.10 4.66
CA LEU A 74 -6.57 -2.75 5.16
C LEU A 74 -6.38 -2.62 6.69
N PRO A 75 -7.05 -3.41 7.55
CA PRO A 75 -6.82 -3.32 9.00
C PRO A 75 -5.39 -3.71 9.39
N ILE A 76 -4.76 -4.68 8.72
CA ILE A 76 -3.35 -5.05 8.93
C ILE A 76 -2.44 -3.84 8.71
N THR A 77 -2.67 -3.12 7.61
CA THR A 77 -1.99 -1.86 7.26
C THR A 77 -2.19 -0.82 8.37
N GLY A 78 -3.41 -0.68 8.89
CA GLY A 78 -3.69 0.24 10.00
C GLY A 78 -2.88 -0.04 11.27
N TYR A 79 -2.85 -1.31 11.69
CA TYR A 79 -2.09 -1.71 12.89
C TYR A 79 -0.58 -1.55 12.71
N THR A 80 -0.06 -1.88 11.53
CA THR A 80 1.37 -1.80 11.22
C THR A 80 1.85 -0.36 11.10
N VAL A 81 1.06 0.54 10.50
CA VAL A 81 1.35 1.99 10.47
C VAL A 81 1.45 2.54 11.88
N ARG A 82 0.47 2.23 12.74
CA ARG A 82 0.52 2.65 14.14
C ARG A 82 1.79 2.17 14.83
N ARG A 83 2.14 0.89 14.67
CA ARG A 83 3.38 0.30 15.23
C ARG A 83 4.63 0.96 14.66
N GLY A 84 4.64 1.30 13.37
CA GLY A 84 5.73 2.00 12.72
C GLY A 84 5.95 3.40 13.30
N PHE A 85 4.87 4.16 13.49
CA PHE A 85 4.93 5.48 14.11
C PHE A 85 5.38 5.40 15.57
N ALA A 86 4.83 4.46 16.36
CA ALA A 86 5.24 4.24 17.74
C ALA A 86 6.73 3.85 17.87
N ALA A 87 7.24 3.00 16.96
CA ALA A 87 8.65 2.60 16.94
C ALA A 87 9.61 3.76 16.64
N HIS A 88 9.13 4.83 16.00
CA HIS A 88 9.89 6.05 15.70
C HIS A 88 9.60 7.21 16.68
N ALA A 89 8.99 6.90 17.83
CA ALA A 89 8.57 7.85 18.86
C ALA A 89 7.72 9.02 18.29
N LEU A 90 6.86 8.71 17.31
CA LEU A 90 5.89 9.66 16.75
C LEU A 90 4.53 9.47 17.42
N THR A 91 3.69 10.52 17.37
CA THR A 91 2.32 10.46 17.91
C THR A 91 1.58 9.25 17.35
N ALA A 92 1.22 8.33 18.25
CA ALA A 92 0.41 7.17 17.95
C ALA A 92 -0.47 6.82 19.16
N PRO A 93 -1.76 6.51 18.96
CA PRO A 93 -2.64 6.10 20.05
C PRO A 93 -2.17 4.78 20.68
N GLY A 94 -2.25 4.70 22.01
CA GLY A 94 -1.82 3.53 22.81
C GLY A 94 -2.57 2.25 22.46
N ARG A 95 -3.86 2.35 22.10
CA ARG A 95 -4.68 1.27 21.54
C ARG A 95 -5.45 1.78 20.33
N VAL A 96 -5.65 0.90 19.35
CA VAL A 96 -6.43 1.20 18.13
C VAL A 96 -7.48 0.11 17.98
N SER A 97 -8.75 0.50 17.85
CA SER A 97 -9.83 -0.45 17.57
C SER A 97 -9.79 -0.91 16.11
N PHE A 98 -10.45 -2.02 15.81
CA PHE A 98 -10.52 -2.55 14.44
C PHE A 98 -11.00 -1.50 13.43
N ARG A 99 -12.06 -0.74 13.77
CA ARG A 99 -12.58 0.34 12.92
C ARG A 99 -11.54 1.44 12.67
N GLN A 100 -10.78 1.81 13.70
CA GLN A 100 -9.73 2.82 13.57
C GLN A 100 -8.57 2.31 12.70
N ALA A 101 -8.17 1.05 12.86
CA ALA A 101 -7.16 0.41 12.01
C ALA A 101 -7.62 0.37 10.54
N LEU A 102 -8.86 -0.05 10.29
CA LEU A 102 -9.46 -0.04 8.96
C LEU A 102 -9.41 1.37 8.33
N MET A 103 -9.79 2.42 9.08
CA MET A 103 -9.74 3.79 8.58
C MET A 103 -8.32 4.29 8.27
N ILE A 104 -7.31 3.88 9.06
CA ILE A 104 -5.90 4.18 8.78
C ILE A 104 -5.45 3.45 7.50
N GLY A 105 -5.84 2.17 7.36
CA GLY A 105 -5.60 1.37 6.16
C GLY A 105 -6.21 2.01 4.91
N LEU A 106 -7.49 2.38 4.96
CA LEU A 106 -8.19 3.07 3.86
C LEU A 106 -7.55 4.41 3.51
N THR A 107 -7.13 5.18 4.52
CA THR A 107 -6.41 6.43 4.27
C THR A 107 -5.08 6.15 3.55
N THR A 108 -4.36 5.11 3.98
CA THR A 108 -3.09 4.73 3.37
C THR A 108 -3.29 4.29 1.91
N ALA A 109 -4.17 3.32 1.69
CA ALA A 109 -4.41 2.75 0.37
C ALA A 109 -5.05 3.75 -0.60
N GLY A 110 -6.03 4.53 -0.13
CA GLY A 110 -6.71 5.54 -0.96
C GLY A 110 -5.75 6.62 -1.45
N TRP A 111 -4.88 7.14 -0.58
CA TRP A 111 -3.91 8.15 -1.00
C TRP A 111 -2.74 7.58 -1.82
N ALA A 112 -2.35 6.33 -1.57
CA ALA A 112 -1.40 5.62 -2.43
C ALA A 112 -1.97 5.42 -3.83
N ALA A 113 -3.22 4.96 -3.95
CA ALA A 113 -3.90 4.79 -5.24
C ALA A 113 -4.05 6.11 -5.99
N LEU A 114 -4.51 7.18 -5.31
CA LEU A 114 -4.61 8.50 -5.91
C LEU A 114 -3.27 9.05 -6.38
N ALA A 115 -2.18 8.80 -5.63
CA ALA A 115 -0.85 9.20 -6.04
C ALA A 115 -0.29 8.34 -7.19
N ALA A 116 -0.69 7.07 -7.28
CA ALA A 116 -0.25 6.17 -8.34
C ALA A 116 -0.84 6.52 -9.72
N LEU A 117 -2.01 7.17 -9.78
CA LEU A 117 -2.65 7.59 -11.04
C LEU A 117 -1.75 8.51 -11.89
N PRO A 118 -1.29 9.68 -11.39
CA PRO A 118 -0.41 10.55 -12.18
C PRO A 118 0.96 9.91 -12.46
N ILE A 119 1.49 9.10 -11.53
CA ILE A 119 2.75 8.37 -11.75
C ILE A 119 2.60 7.39 -12.93
N SER A 120 1.46 6.70 -12.99
CA SER A 120 1.15 5.79 -14.09
C SER A 120 1.03 6.54 -15.40
N ALA A 121 0.34 7.69 -15.42
CA ALA A 121 0.23 8.54 -16.61
C ALA A 121 1.60 9.02 -17.13
N VAL A 122 2.52 9.42 -16.23
CA VAL A 122 3.88 9.88 -16.60
C VAL A 122 4.77 8.73 -17.06
N THR A 123 4.60 7.53 -16.51
CA THR A 123 5.43 6.35 -16.86
C THR A 123 4.89 5.56 -18.04
N LEU A 124 3.63 5.77 -18.44
CA LEU A 124 2.98 5.06 -19.55
C LEU A 124 3.72 5.21 -20.88
N PRO A 125 4.16 6.42 -21.31
CA PRO A 125 4.85 6.59 -22.59
C PRO A 125 6.20 5.86 -22.61
N LEU A 126 6.92 5.87 -21.49
CA LEU A 126 8.21 5.18 -21.35
C LEU A 126 8.06 3.66 -21.47
N ARG A 127 6.96 3.11 -20.93
CA ARG A 127 6.65 1.67 -21.05
C ARG A 127 6.27 1.28 -22.47
N HIS A 128 5.48 2.11 -23.16
CA HIS A 128 5.08 1.86 -24.55
C HIS A 128 6.21 2.12 -25.55
N GLY A 129 7.15 3.00 -25.23
CA GLY A 129 8.33 3.31 -26.04
C GLY A 129 9.49 2.32 -25.86
N GLY A 130 9.29 1.15 -25.25
CA GLY A 130 10.32 0.13 -25.08
C GLY A 130 11.30 0.34 -23.92
N HIS A 131 11.19 1.44 -23.18
CA HIS A 131 12.06 1.76 -22.03
C HIS A 131 11.46 1.27 -20.70
N LEU A 132 11.15 -0.03 -20.63
CA LEU A 132 10.45 -0.64 -19.50
C LEU A 132 11.19 -0.40 -18.15
N LEU A 133 12.51 -0.60 -18.14
CA LEU A 133 13.34 -0.42 -16.94
C LEU A 133 13.37 1.02 -16.46
N ALA A 134 13.52 1.99 -17.37
CA ALA A 134 13.51 3.41 -17.04
C ALA A 134 12.15 3.84 -16.49
N GLY A 135 11.06 3.40 -17.12
CA GLY A 135 9.70 3.64 -16.65
C GLY A 135 9.42 3.03 -15.27
N GLN A 136 9.98 1.85 -14.98
CA GLN A 136 9.90 1.23 -13.64
C GLN A 136 10.72 2.00 -12.60
N ALA A 137 11.97 2.38 -12.91
CA ALA A 137 12.83 3.11 -11.99
C ALA A 137 12.24 4.49 -11.64
N ILE A 138 11.78 5.24 -12.64
CA ILE A 138 11.11 6.53 -12.43
C ILE A 138 9.83 6.32 -11.62
N GLY A 139 9.02 5.32 -11.98
CA GLY A 139 7.82 4.97 -11.24
C GLY A 139 8.11 4.66 -9.77
N LEU A 140 9.16 3.89 -9.48
CA LEU A 140 9.58 3.57 -8.12
C LEU A 140 9.96 4.83 -7.35
N VAL A 141 10.82 5.68 -7.91
CA VAL A 141 11.25 6.93 -7.26
C VAL A 141 10.04 7.83 -6.98
N LEU A 142 9.14 8.00 -7.94
CA LEU A 142 7.94 8.80 -7.76
C LEU A 142 7.00 8.20 -6.70
N ASN A 143 6.89 6.87 -6.60
CA ASN A 143 6.11 6.21 -5.56
C ASN A 143 6.73 6.39 -4.17
N VAL A 144 8.06 6.35 -4.05
CA VAL A 144 8.77 6.66 -2.80
C VAL A 144 8.47 8.10 -2.37
N VAL A 145 8.61 9.05 -3.30
CA VAL A 145 8.31 10.47 -3.07
C VAL A 145 6.84 10.65 -2.67
N ALA A 146 5.90 10.04 -3.38
CA ALA A 146 4.48 10.08 -3.03
C ALA A 146 4.22 9.47 -1.65
N GLY A 147 4.84 8.35 -1.32
CA GLY A 147 4.74 7.70 -0.02
C GLY A 147 5.17 8.64 1.10
N MET A 148 6.35 9.26 0.94
CA MET A 148 6.91 10.19 1.93
C MET A 148 6.12 11.49 2.03
N TYR A 149 5.77 12.11 0.91
CA TYR A 149 5.24 13.47 0.88
C TYR A 149 3.71 13.55 0.88
N ILE A 150 3.02 12.53 0.36
CA ILE A 150 1.56 12.50 0.27
C ILE A 150 0.97 11.61 1.35
N VAL A 151 1.37 10.33 1.39
CA VAL A 151 0.70 9.30 2.21
C VAL A 151 1.05 9.46 3.69
N LEU A 152 2.34 9.58 4.01
CA LEU A 152 2.85 9.57 5.37
C LEU A 152 2.37 10.75 6.25
N PRO A 153 2.27 12.01 5.76
CA PRO A 153 1.66 13.10 6.53
C PRO A 153 0.18 12.87 6.83
N ARG A 154 -0.54 12.16 5.95
CA ARG A 154 -1.96 11.87 6.13
C ARG A 154 -2.16 10.76 7.14
N GLN A 155 -1.29 9.75 7.14
CA GLN A 155 -1.20 8.77 8.23
C GLN A 155 -0.91 9.46 9.57
N ALA A 156 0.09 10.34 9.62
CA ALA A 156 0.45 11.10 10.81
C ALA A 156 -0.73 11.93 11.35
N ARG A 157 -1.40 12.69 10.47
CA ARG A 157 -2.57 13.50 10.84
C ARG A 157 -3.72 12.63 11.37
N ARG A 158 -3.97 11.46 10.75
CA ARG A 158 -5.00 10.53 11.21
C ARG A 158 -4.68 9.99 12.60
N LEU A 159 -3.44 9.57 12.83
CA LEU A 159 -2.99 9.04 14.12
C LEU A 159 -3.06 10.09 15.23
N ARG A 160 -2.67 11.34 14.97
CA ARG A 160 -2.81 12.46 15.91
C ARG A 160 -4.25 12.72 16.32
N ARG A 161 -5.17 12.78 15.34
CA ARG A 161 -6.61 12.92 15.59
C ARG A 161 -7.16 11.77 16.44
N LEU A 162 -6.64 10.55 16.26
CA LEU A 162 -7.03 9.39 17.06
C LEU A 162 -6.39 9.37 18.46
N ALA A 163 -5.24 10.03 18.64
CA ALA A 163 -4.55 10.17 19.92
C ALA A 163 -5.11 11.31 20.79
N GLY A 164 -6.07 12.10 20.27
CA GLY A 164 -6.65 13.23 20.99
C GLY A 164 -5.80 14.50 20.94
N GLU A 165 -4.73 14.53 20.14
CA GLU A 165 -3.97 15.76 19.89
C GLU A 165 -4.75 16.63 18.90
N SER A 166 -5.35 17.71 19.42
CA SER A 166 -5.90 18.81 18.63
C SER A 166 -4.83 19.34 17.69
N ALA A 167 -5.19 19.51 16.41
CA ALA A 167 -4.30 19.92 15.33
C ALA A 167 -3.65 21.29 15.57
#